data_AF-A0A524DU68-F1
#
_entry.id   AF-A0A524DU68-F1
#
_cell.length_a   1.000
_cell.length_b   1.000
_cell.length_c   1.000
_cell.angle_alpha   90.00
_cell.angle_beta   90.00
_cell.angle_gamma   90.00
#
_symmetry.space_group_name_H-M   'P 1'
#
loop_
_entity.id
_entity.type
_entity.pdbx_description
1 polymer ?
#
loop_
_entity_poly.entity_id
_entity_poly.type
_entity_poly.pdbx_seq_one_letter_code
_entity_poly.pdbx_strand_id
1 'polypeptide(L)'
;MASAGIESIAKEISSKLGGILAVRTYIGIADSAGNLIYAEKELEEYRNFISNFVKNNFKYLKVSEHSLPISRRNIMFFRLPKAMVVIYSTKGRVGQLLSFKSLLPKYMDSLDQLIPDASPEISTQPVILERTVAVPETIETIPGKIIERAVFSRQEAYYREIFPQLAKKIKEGAKFSLTTSVILNYSNGENSLADIFDKIEIEPDTFFEEFYKLYKAGWIRIPDYELFQVNCPTCKKSDMYKFVPIRFLRASPNGYLRFQLESSVCNHTCYVIVDKKQKVKSKAIPLLLPMMGEIDLEDLSIGKLIQFFGQDLFFNIFHAIFFKMSVLFLEEQGFTEKLIEFLRNFFPHISYQAEVQSISREHFIKMSKQFSDFLVIDLNSNIVINEPYESEDFDFELRLFKAILKEPKDMQILKTHAQFEHLILITDTILNEIEMYKEIKEDELIELMKKQNISIERSEIPIIKELADIYYGVDVRKKITKTLVGQVSDWLEGI
;
A
#
# COMPACT_ATOMS: atom_id res chain seq x y z
N MET A 1 -11.52 -14.03 -53.30
CA MET A 1 -11.94 -12.63 -53.04
C MET A 1 -11.65 -12.19 -51.60
N ALA A 2 -11.94 -13.00 -50.57
CA ALA A 2 -11.70 -12.63 -49.16
C ALA A 2 -10.25 -12.22 -48.84
N SER A 3 -9.25 -12.96 -49.36
CA SER A 3 -7.82 -12.67 -49.13
C SER A 3 -7.38 -11.27 -49.59
N ALA A 4 -7.90 -10.79 -50.74
CA ALA A 4 -7.56 -9.45 -51.24
C ALA A 4 -8.16 -8.33 -50.36
N GLY A 5 -9.34 -8.55 -49.78
CA GLY A 5 -9.95 -7.63 -48.82
C GLY A 5 -9.15 -7.52 -47.52
N ILE A 6 -8.70 -8.66 -46.99
CA ILE A 6 -7.89 -8.73 -45.76
C ILE A 6 -6.55 -8.03 -45.96
N GLU A 7 -5.87 -8.26 -47.09
CA GLU A 7 -4.62 -7.57 -47.43
C GLU A 7 -4.81 -6.05 -47.54
N SER A 8 -5.91 -5.59 -48.14
CA SER A 8 -6.22 -4.16 -48.22
C SER A 8 -6.39 -3.52 -46.84
N ILE A 9 -7.11 -4.18 -45.94
CA ILE A 9 -7.30 -3.68 -44.56
C ILE A 9 -5.97 -3.68 -43.79
N ALA A 10 -5.18 -4.74 -43.90
CA ALA A 10 -3.88 -4.83 -43.23
C ALA A 10 -2.94 -3.70 -43.68
N LYS A 11 -2.90 -3.38 -44.98
CA LYS A 11 -2.13 -2.23 -45.52
C LYS A 11 -2.65 -0.89 -44.99
N GLU A 12 -3.97 -0.71 -44.86
CA GLU A 12 -4.53 0.52 -44.29
C GLU A 12 -4.14 0.67 -42.81
N ILE A 13 -4.24 -0.40 -42.02
CA ILE A 13 -3.83 -0.42 -40.62
C ILE A 13 -2.33 -0.09 -40.51
N SER A 14 -1.49 -0.77 -41.29
CA SER A 14 -0.04 -0.55 -41.31
C SER A 14 0.31 0.90 -41.67
N SER A 15 -0.33 1.47 -42.70
CA SER A 15 -0.10 2.85 -43.13
C SER A 15 -0.49 3.87 -42.05
N LYS A 16 -1.66 3.70 -41.42
CA LYS A 16 -2.12 4.62 -40.38
C LYS A 16 -1.30 4.55 -39.11
N LEU A 17 -1.03 3.33 -38.62
CA LEU A 17 -0.17 3.16 -37.45
C LEU A 17 1.24 3.66 -37.75
N GLY A 18 1.76 3.43 -38.96
CA GLY A 18 3.03 3.99 -39.39
C GLY A 18 3.09 5.51 -39.27
N GLY A 19 2.01 6.20 -39.65
CA GLY A 19 1.87 7.65 -39.49
C GLY A 19 1.78 8.12 -38.04
N ILE A 20 1.01 7.41 -37.19
CA ILE A 20 0.82 7.76 -35.77
C ILE A 20 2.10 7.51 -34.97
N LEU A 21 2.77 6.39 -35.24
CA LEU A 21 3.91 5.93 -34.45
C LEU A 21 5.26 6.43 -34.95
N ALA A 22 5.30 7.01 -36.16
CA ALA A 22 6.53 7.37 -36.86
C ALA A 22 7.53 6.19 -36.98
N VAL A 23 7.02 4.94 -36.96
CA VAL A 23 7.79 3.72 -37.15
C VAL A 23 7.01 2.77 -38.06
N ARG A 24 7.71 1.97 -38.86
CA ARG A 24 7.06 0.95 -39.68
C ARG A 24 6.43 -0.13 -38.79
N THR A 25 5.16 -0.42 -39.03
CA THR A 25 4.41 -1.49 -38.38
C THR A 25 4.14 -2.63 -39.35
N TYR A 26 4.06 -3.83 -38.81
CA TYR A 26 3.84 -5.07 -39.53
C TYR A 26 2.58 -5.75 -39.00
N ILE A 27 1.70 -6.19 -39.89
CA ILE A 27 0.36 -6.67 -39.54
C ILE A 27 0.22 -8.16 -39.86
N GLY A 28 -0.31 -8.89 -38.89
CA GLY A 28 -0.75 -10.27 -39.01
C GLY A 28 -2.21 -10.38 -38.59
N ILE A 29 -2.94 -11.32 -39.19
CA ILE A 29 -4.35 -11.58 -38.89
C ILE A 29 -4.52 -13.10 -38.82
N ALA A 30 -4.93 -13.58 -37.66
CA ALA A 30 -5.24 -14.99 -37.42
C ALA A 30 -6.73 -15.16 -37.07
N ASP A 31 -7.32 -16.28 -37.47
CA ASP A 31 -8.69 -16.65 -37.06
C ASP A 31 -8.74 -17.14 -35.60
N SER A 32 -9.95 -17.42 -35.11
CA SER A 32 -10.19 -17.99 -33.78
C SER A 32 -9.53 -19.34 -33.53
N ALA A 33 -9.21 -20.11 -34.57
CA ALA A 33 -8.55 -21.41 -34.48
C ALA A 33 -7.02 -21.29 -34.55
N GLY A 34 -6.49 -20.06 -34.63
CA GLY A 34 -5.07 -19.77 -34.74
C GLY A 34 -4.47 -20.07 -36.11
N ASN A 35 -5.28 -20.17 -37.17
CA ASN A 35 -4.77 -20.18 -38.53
C ASN A 35 -4.45 -18.73 -38.95
N LEU A 36 -3.22 -18.50 -39.38
CA LEU A 36 -2.80 -17.21 -39.92
C LEU A 36 -3.39 -17.03 -41.33
N ILE A 37 -4.32 -16.09 -41.45
CA ILE A 37 -4.98 -15.75 -42.71
C ILE A 37 -4.12 -14.75 -43.51
N TYR A 38 -3.43 -13.86 -42.80
CA TYR A 38 -2.53 -12.87 -43.38
C TYR A 38 -1.35 -12.62 -42.44
N ALA A 39 -0.14 -12.46 -43.00
CA ALA A 39 1.04 -12.04 -42.27
C ALA A 39 1.99 -11.29 -43.22
N GLU A 40 2.46 -10.11 -42.81
CA GLU A 40 3.59 -9.47 -43.47
C GLU A 40 4.89 -10.24 -43.21
N LYS A 41 5.87 -10.11 -44.11
CA LYS A 41 7.11 -10.91 -44.13
C LYS A 41 7.86 -10.91 -42.79
N GLU A 42 7.89 -9.77 -42.10
CA GLU A 42 8.56 -9.59 -40.82
C GLU A 42 7.88 -10.32 -39.65
N LEU A 43 6.64 -10.78 -39.82
CA LEU A 43 5.94 -11.61 -38.84
C LEU A 43 6.12 -13.12 -39.08
N GLU A 44 6.71 -13.53 -40.21
CA GLU A 44 6.88 -14.96 -40.54
C GLU A 44 7.80 -15.66 -39.51
N GLU A 45 8.77 -14.95 -38.92
CA GLU A 45 9.62 -15.48 -37.85
C GLU A 45 8.82 -15.84 -36.57
N TYR A 46 7.64 -15.24 -36.38
CA TYR A 46 6.76 -15.49 -35.24
C TYR A 46 5.56 -16.39 -35.59
N ARG A 47 5.47 -16.93 -36.80
CA ARG A 47 4.29 -17.65 -37.30
C ARG A 47 3.81 -18.77 -36.37
N ASN A 48 4.71 -19.65 -35.95
CA ASN A 48 4.39 -20.77 -35.05
C ASN A 48 3.92 -20.27 -33.69
N PHE A 49 4.59 -19.23 -33.18
CA PHE A 49 4.23 -18.61 -31.91
C PHE A 49 2.84 -17.98 -31.97
N ILE A 50 2.55 -17.19 -33.01
CA ILE A 50 1.24 -16.54 -33.21
C ILE A 50 0.14 -17.60 -33.27
N SER A 51 0.32 -18.65 -34.06
CA SER A 51 -0.67 -19.72 -34.18
C SER A 51 -0.96 -20.40 -32.84
N ASN A 52 0.09 -20.78 -32.10
CA ASN A 52 -0.04 -21.43 -30.80
C ASN A 52 -0.64 -20.49 -29.75
N PHE A 53 -0.22 -19.23 -29.74
CA PHE A 53 -0.75 -18.23 -28.81
C PHE A 53 -2.24 -18.06 -29.01
N VAL A 54 -2.70 -17.89 -30.25
CA VAL A 54 -4.11 -17.72 -30.57
C VAL A 54 -4.90 -18.96 -30.17
N LYS A 55 -4.46 -20.17 -30.55
CA LYS A 55 -5.11 -21.44 -30.17
C LYS A 55 -5.36 -21.56 -28.66
N ASN A 56 -4.37 -21.16 -27.86
CA ASN A 56 -4.43 -21.33 -26.42
C ASN A 56 -5.13 -20.17 -25.69
N ASN A 57 -5.04 -18.94 -26.21
CA ASN A 57 -5.41 -17.73 -25.45
C ASN A 57 -6.62 -16.98 -26.01
N PHE A 58 -7.09 -17.30 -27.21
CA PHE A 58 -8.17 -16.56 -27.87
C PHE A 58 -9.48 -16.50 -27.05
N LYS A 59 -9.79 -17.59 -26.33
CA LYS A 59 -10.98 -17.68 -25.46
C LYS A 59 -10.85 -16.94 -24.13
N TYR A 60 -9.63 -16.62 -23.70
CA TYR A 60 -9.37 -15.95 -22.43
C TYR A 60 -9.34 -14.43 -22.57
N LEU A 61 -9.18 -13.91 -23.80
CA LEU A 61 -9.25 -12.48 -24.09
C LEU A 61 -10.68 -12.09 -24.47
N LYS A 62 -11.21 -11.02 -23.87
CA LYS A 62 -12.49 -10.45 -24.28
C LYS A 62 -12.33 -9.68 -25.60
N VAL A 63 -13.44 -9.50 -26.31
CA VAL A 63 -13.45 -8.67 -27.52
C VAL A 63 -12.95 -7.26 -27.19
N SER A 64 -12.06 -6.71 -28.02
CA SER A 64 -11.35 -5.44 -27.83
C SER A 64 -10.26 -5.42 -26.74
N GLU A 65 -9.96 -6.55 -26.11
CA GLU A 65 -8.76 -6.69 -25.27
C GLU A 65 -7.52 -6.99 -26.11
N HIS A 66 -6.36 -6.88 -25.46
CA HIS A 66 -5.06 -7.11 -26.08
C HIS A 66 -4.14 -7.92 -25.17
N SER A 67 -3.07 -8.45 -25.73
CA SER A 67 -2.04 -9.18 -24.99
C SER A 67 -0.64 -8.88 -25.52
N LEU A 68 0.35 -9.01 -24.63
CA LEU A 68 1.78 -8.81 -24.87
C LEU A 68 2.56 -10.10 -24.56
N PRO A 69 2.47 -11.11 -25.43
CA PRO A 69 2.89 -12.45 -25.04
C PRO A 69 4.38 -12.72 -25.24
N ILE A 70 5.15 -11.79 -25.83
CA ILE A 70 6.62 -11.89 -25.96
C ILE A 70 7.27 -10.70 -25.28
N SER A 71 7.93 -10.95 -24.14
CA SER A 71 8.73 -9.93 -23.46
C SER A 71 9.86 -9.41 -24.37
N ARG A 72 10.14 -8.12 -24.30
CA ARG A 72 11.19 -7.41 -25.08
C ARG A 72 11.02 -7.38 -26.60
N ARG A 73 9.87 -7.81 -27.13
CA ARG A 73 9.50 -7.63 -28.53
C ARG A 73 8.32 -6.69 -28.63
N ASN A 74 8.36 -5.75 -29.57
CA ASN A 74 7.21 -4.87 -29.83
C ASN A 74 6.19 -5.62 -30.68
N ILE A 75 5.58 -6.65 -30.12
CA ILE A 75 4.50 -7.43 -30.73
C ILE A 75 3.27 -7.41 -29.82
N MET A 76 2.10 -7.10 -30.37
CA MET A 76 0.86 -6.97 -29.61
C MET A 76 -0.29 -7.63 -30.35
N PHE A 77 -1.15 -8.31 -29.61
CA PHE A 77 -2.28 -9.06 -30.13
C PHE A 77 -3.57 -8.37 -29.71
N PHE A 78 -4.51 -8.15 -30.62
CA PHE A 78 -5.81 -7.52 -30.36
C PHE A 78 -6.93 -8.47 -30.75
N ARG A 79 -7.85 -8.73 -29.81
CA ARG A 79 -8.97 -9.66 -29.98
C ARG A 79 -10.15 -8.97 -30.68
N LEU A 80 -10.52 -9.44 -31.88
CA LEU A 80 -11.76 -9.09 -32.62
C LEU A 80 -12.90 -10.02 -32.12
N PRO A 81 -14.07 -10.17 -32.78
CA PRO A 81 -15.02 -11.25 -32.47
C PRO A 81 -14.65 -12.62 -33.08
N LYS A 82 -14.21 -12.67 -34.35
CA LYS A 82 -13.78 -13.91 -35.03
C LYS A 82 -12.27 -14.05 -35.25
N ALA A 83 -11.48 -13.06 -34.84
CA ALA A 83 -10.07 -12.97 -35.22
C ALA A 83 -9.16 -12.33 -34.17
N MET A 84 -7.86 -12.40 -34.45
CA MET A 84 -6.82 -11.71 -33.70
C MET A 84 -5.94 -10.93 -34.67
N VAL A 85 -5.83 -9.62 -34.45
CA VAL A 85 -4.90 -8.75 -35.19
C VAL A 85 -3.59 -8.68 -34.41
N VAL A 86 -2.50 -9.04 -35.07
CA VAL A 86 -1.13 -9.00 -34.55
C VAL A 86 -0.42 -7.81 -35.15
N ILE A 87 0.15 -6.96 -34.30
CA ILE A 87 0.92 -5.79 -34.72
C ILE A 87 2.33 -5.95 -34.21
N TYR A 88 3.30 -5.81 -35.10
CA TYR A 88 4.72 -5.86 -34.78
C TYR A 88 5.44 -4.60 -35.27
N SER A 89 6.45 -4.15 -34.53
CA SER A 89 7.42 -3.18 -35.03
C SER A 89 8.83 -3.58 -34.62
N THR A 90 9.82 -3.29 -35.46
CA THR A 90 11.23 -3.59 -35.14
C THR A 90 11.84 -2.58 -34.18
N LYS A 91 11.21 -1.42 -33.98
CA LYS A 91 11.67 -0.32 -33.12
C LYS A 91 10.48 0.32 -32.39
N GLY A 92 10.75 1.25 -31.49
CA GLY A 92 9.73 1.94 -30.69
C GLY A 92 9.51 1.29 -29.32
N ARG A 93 8.58 1.84 -28.54
CA ARG A 93 8.16 1.26 -27.24
C ARG A 93 6.93 0.40 -27.46
N VAL A 94 6.86 -0.78 -26.85
CA VAL A 94 5.72 -1.70 -27.01
C VAL A 94 4.36 -1.05 -26.70
N GLY A 95 4.31 -0.18 -25.68
CA GLY A 95 3.10 0.59 -25.33
C GLY A 95 2.58 1.52 -26.43
N GLN A 96 3.41 1.90 -27.41
CA GLN A 96 2.96 2.70 -28.56
C GLN A 96 1.96 1.92 -29.43
N LEU A 97 2.06 0.59 -29.50
CA LEU A 97 1.14 -0.24 -30.26
C LEU A 97 -0.30 -0.20 -29.70
N LEU A 98 -0.48 0.22 -28.43
CA LEU A 98 -1.80 0.44 -27.83
C LEU A 98 -2.62 1.51 -28.54
N SER A 99 -1.98 2.40 -29.30
CA SER A 99 -2.68 3.38 -30.15
C SER A 99 -3.66 2.72 -31.11
N PHE A 100 -3.40 1.48 -31.54
CA PHE A 100 -4.32 0.71 -32.38
C PHE A 100 -5.68 0.44 -31.72
N LYS A 101 -5.75 0.41 -30.37
CA LYS A 101 -7.01 0.21 -29.64
C LYS A 101 -8.06 1.26 -30.03
N SER A 102 -7.63 2.50 -30.28
CA SER A 102 -8.51 3.59 -30.75
C SER A 102 -9.01 3.41 -32.19
N LEU A 103 -8.27 2.66 -33.00
CA LEU A 103 -8.59 2.37 -34.39
C LEU A 103 -9.39 1.06 -34.56
N LEU A 104 -9.36 0.19 -33.55
CA LEU A 104 -9.98 -1.14 -33.59
C LEU A 104 -11.47 -1.11 -34.00
N PRO A 105 -12.33 -0.21 -33.45
CA PRO A 105 -13.74 -0.17 -33.84
C PRO A 105 -13.96 0.09 -35.33
N LYS A 106 -13.07 0.83 -35.99
CA LYS A 106 -13.16 1.11 -37.43
C LYS A 106 -13.02 -0.16 -38.27
N TYR A 107 -12.17 -1.09 -37.84
CA TYR A 107 -11.81 -2.28 -38.63
C TYR A 107 -12.57 -3.53 -38.21
N MET A 108 -13.28 -3.48 -37.08
CA MET A 108 -13.90 -4.63 -36.47
C MET A 108 -14.92 -5.31 -37.40
N ASP A 109 -15.92 -4.57 -37.87
CA ASP A 109 -16.99 -5.13 -38.71
C ASP A 109 -16.47 -5.64 -40.05
N SER A 110 -15.52 -4.92 -40.67
CA SER A 110 -14.96 -5.32 -41.97
C SER A 110 -14.11 -6.59 -41.87
N LEU A 111 -13.33 -6.74 -40.80
CA LEU A 111 -12.56 -7.98 -40.58
C LEU A 111 -13.47 -9.14 -40.21
N ASP A 112 -14.51 -8.91 -39.40
CA ASP A 112 -15.44 -9.96 -38.97
C ASP A 112 -16.26 -10.54 -40.14
N GLN A 113 -16.58 -9.72 -41.15
CA GLN A 113 -17.25 -10.16 -42.38
C GLN A 113 -16.35 -10.96 -43.33
N LEU A 114 -15.04 -10.69 -43.32
CA LEU A 114 -14.09 -11.31 -44.24
C LEU A 114 -13.52 -12.61 -43.70
N ILE A 115 -13.64 -12.85 -42.39
CA ILE A 115 -13.08 -14.01 -41.71
C ILE A 115 -14.19 -15.05 -41.54
N PRO A 116 -14.02 -16.27 -42.10
CA PRO A 116 -15.04 -17.30 -42.02
C PRO A 116 -15.28 -17.69 -40.56
N ASP A 117 -16.51 -18.09 -40.24
CA ASP A 117 -16.87 -18.65 -38.95
C ASP A 117 -16.13 -19.99 -38.74
N ALA A 118 -14.90 -19.89 -38.24
CA ALA A 118 -14.21 -21.03 -37.66
C ALA A 118 -14.87 -21.29 -36.31
N SER A 119 -15.92 -22.12 -36.33
CA SER A 119 -16.49 -22.70 -35.13
C SER A 119 -15.36 -23.53 -34.50
N PRO A 120 -14.83 -23.17 -33.32
CA PRO A 120 -13.83 -24.01 -32.69
C PRO A 120 -14.51 -25.35 -32.40
N GLU A 121 -14.08 -26.42 -33.08
CA GLU A 121 -14.37 -27.77 -32.62
C GLU A 121 -13.71 -27.88 -31.25
N ILE A 122 -14.50 -27.66 -30.19
CA ILE A 122 -14.09 -27.83 -28.82
C ILE A 122 -13.85 -29.34 -28.67
N SER A 123 -12.60 -29.76 -28.89
CA SER A 123 -12.14 -31.05 -28.39
C SER A 123 -12.19 -30.98 -26.87
N THR A 124 -13.29 -31.46 -26.29
CA THR A 124 -13.46 -31.65 -24.85
C THR A 124 -12.66 -32.84 -24.33
N GLN A 125 -11.50 -33.15 -24.94
CA GLN A 125 -10.62 -34.14 -24.35
C GLN A 125 -9.94 -33.51 -23.13
N PRO A 126 -10.18 -34.04 -21.91
CA PRO A 126 -9.41 -33.64 -20.76
C PRO A 126 -7.94 -33.92 -21.05
N VAL A 127 -7.08 -32.94 -20.80
CA VAL A 127 -5.63 -33.15 -20.81
C VAL A 127 -5.32 -34.14 -19.69
N ILE A 128 -5.26 -35.42 -20.04
CA ILE A 128 -4.75 -36.47 -19.16
C ILE A 128 -3.24 -36.29 -19.17
N LEU A 129 -2.71 -35.73 -18.07
CA LEU A 129 -1.28 -35.83 -17.76
C LEU A 129 -0.93 -37.31 -17.63
N GLU A 130 -0.19 -37.85 -18.60
CA GLU A 130 0.43 -39.17 -18.50
C GLU A 130 1.38 -39.17 -17.31
N ARG A 131 0.95 -39.84 -16.23
CA ARG A 131 1.81 -40.24 -15.12
C ARG A 131 2.86 -41.21 -15.68
N THR A 132 4.07 -40.70 -15.87
CA THR A 132 5.27 -41.53 -15.99
C THR A 132 5.47 -42.24 -14.66
N VAL A 133 5.44 -43.57 -14.69
CA VAL A 133 5.71 -44.43 -13.54
C VAL A 133 7.18 -44.26 -13.16
N ALA A 134 7.43 -43.54 -12.07
CA ALA A 134 8.75 -43.45 -11.46
C ALA A 134 8.93 -44.59 -10.45
N VAL A 135 10.08 -45.23 -10.59
CA VAL A 135 10.74 -46.21 -9.71
C VAL A 135 10.72 -45.73 -8.25
N PRO A 136 10.60 -46.62 -7.25
CA PRO A 136 10.46 -46.21 -5.86
C PRO A 136 11.77 -45.62 -5.34
N GLU A 137 11.83 -44.29 -5.26
CA GLU A 137 12.82 -43.58 -4.46
C GLU A 137 12.17 -43.07 -3.17
N THR A 138 12.85 -43.44 -2.09
CA THR A 138 12.89 -42.88 -0.73
C THR A 138 12.02 -41.68 -0.38
N ILE A 139 11.42 -41.78 0.80
CA ILE A 139 10.68 -40.77 1.58
C ILE A 139 11.28 -39.35 1.39
N GLU A 140 10.71 -38.56 0.48
CA GLU A 140 10.94 -37.12 0.42
C GLU A 140 9.61 -36.38 0.60
N THR A 141 9.57 -35.62 1.70
CA THR A 141 8.81 -34.40 1.96
C THR A 141 7.46 -34.24 1.25
N ILE A 142 6.40 -34.31 2.06
CA ILE A 142 5.08 -33.74 1.76
C ILE A 142 5.30 -32.35 1.13
N PRO A 143 4.76 -32.06 -0.07
CA PRO A 143 4.88 -30.74 -0.66
C PRO A 143 4.21 -29.76 0.30
N GLY A 144 5.04 -28.96 0.98
CA GLY A 144 4.60 -27.91 1.86
C GLY A 144 3.65 -27.03 1.08
N LYS A 145 2.39 -26.98 1.51
CA LYS A 145 1.43 -26.01 1.03
C LYS A 145 2.08 -24.65 1.26
N ILE A 146 2.50 -23.98 0.18
CA ILE A 146 2.99 -22.61 0.26
C ILE A 146 1.81 -21.81 0.79
N ILE A 147 1.84 -21.48 2.08
CA ILE A 147 0.88 -20.56 2.67
C ILE A 147 1.22 -19.22 2.01
N GLU A 148 0.34 -18.74 1.14
CA GLU A 148 0.46 -17.38 0.60
C GLU A 148 0.44 -16.44 1.80
N ARG A 149 1.56 -15.76 2.05
CA ARG A 149 1.63 -14.74 3.09
C ARG A 149 0.59 -13.68 2.80
N ALA A 150 -0.28 -13.43 3.75
CA ALA A 150 -1.28 -12.39 3.64
C ALA A 150 -0.57 -11.04 3.88
N VAL A 151 -0.21 -10.36 2.79
CA VAL A 151 0.37 -9.01 2.83
C VAL A 151 -0.73 -7.99 2.58
N PHE A 152 -0.86 -7.01 3.47
CA PHE A 152 -1.78 -5.89 3.30
C PHE A 152 -1.01 -4.66 2.82
N SER A 153 -1.43 -4.07 1.69
CA SER A 153 -0.88 -2.82 1.16
C SER A 153 -1.85 -1.67 1.38
N ARG A 154 -1.47 -0.73 2.26
CA ARG A 154 -2.25 0.48 2.52
C ARG A 154 -2.32 1.37 1.29
N GLN A 155 -1.21 1.55 0.58
CA GLN A 155 -1.18 2.42 -0.59
C GLN A 155 -2.12 1.89 -1.67
N GLU A 156 -2.11 0.58 -1.88
CA GLU A 156 -3.02 -0.06 -2.84
C GLU A 156 -4.48 0.11 -2.42
N ALA A 157 -4.83 -0.22 -1.18
CA ALA A 157 -6.19 -0.04 -0.65
C ALA A 157 -6.66 1.42 -0.78
N TYR A 158 -5.77 2.38 -0.45
CA TYR A 158 -6.06 3.81 -0.54
C TYR A 158 -6.27 4.30 -1.98
N TYR A 159 -5.37 3.94 -2.90
CA TYR A 159 -5.44 4.41 -4.28
C TYR A 159 -6.53 3.74 -5.11
N ARG A 160 -7.01 2.55 -4.70
CA ARG A 160 -8.21 1.90 -5.27
C ARG A 160 -9.49 2.71 -5.07
N GLU A 161 -9.50 3.67 -4.16
CA GLU A 161 -10.69 4.45 -3.80
C GLU A 161 -10.73 5.86 -4.42
N ILE A 162 -9.68 6.23 -5.14
CA ILE A 162 -9.52 7.57 -5.69
C ILE A 162 -9.76 7.52 -7.20
N PHE A 163 -10.89 8.04 -7.65
CA PHE A 163 -11.32 8.01 -9.06
C PHE A 163 -11.19 9.38 -9.72
N PRO A 164 -10.05 9.69 -10.37
CA PRO A 164 -9.86 10.97 -11.04
C PRO A 164 -10.80 11.15 -12.23
N GLN A 165 -11.26 12.39 -12.43
CA GLN A 165 -12.15 12.80 -13.51
C GLN A 165 -11.59 14.00 -14.27
N LEU A 166 -11.69 14.00 -15.60
CA LEU A 166 -11.41 15.15 -16.42
C LEU A 166 -12.37 16.31 -16.09
N ALA A 167 -11.80 17.44 -15.73
CA ALA A 167 -12.55 18.69 -15.50
C ALA A 167 -12.70 19.52 -16.79
N LYS A 168 -11.83 19.28 -17.79
CA LYS A 168 -11.80 20.02 -19.06
C LYS A 168 -11.91 19.06 -20.24
N LYS A 169 -12.63 19.47 -21.29
CA LYS A 169 -12.59 18.75 -22.57
C LYS A 169 -11.23 18.94 -23.23
N ILE A 170 -10.62 17.84 -23.65
CA ILE A 170 -9.38 17.86 -24.43
C ILE A 170 -9.70 18.35 -25.84
N LYS A 171 -9.10 19.47 -26.26
CA LYS A 171 -9.29 20.01 -27.62
C LYS A 171 -8.56 19.13 -28.64
N GLU A 172 -9.17 18.96 -29.81
CA GLU A 172 -8.50 18.32 -30.95
C GLU A 172 -7.19 19.05 -31.28
N GLY A 173 -6.10 18.28 -31.43
CA GLY A 173 -4.76 18.82 -31.70
C GLY A 173 -3.96 19.28 -30.48
N ALA A 174 -4.50 19.19 -29.25
CA ALA A 174 -3.72 19.44 -28.05
C ALA A 174 -2.56 18.43 -27.93
N LYS A 175 -1.34 18.95 -27.79
CA LYS A 175 -0.12 18.13 -27.68
C LYS A 175 0.23 17.96 -26.21
N PHE A 176 0.17 16.72 -25.73
CA PHE A 176 0.59 16.34 -24.40
C PHE A 176 1.76 15.35 -24.49
N SER A 177 2.54 15.24 -23.42
CA SER A 177 3.50 14.13 -23.31
C SER A 177 2.76 12.79 -23.29
N LEU A 178 3.47 11.67 -23.52
CA LEU A 178 2.86 10.35 -23.42
C LEU A 178 2.27 10.11 -22.02
N THR A 179 3.05 10.37 -20.97
CA THR A 179 2.62 10.25 -19.57
C THR A 179 1.36 11.05 -19.30
N THR A 180 1.38 12.34 -19.65
CA THR A 180 0.24 13.25 -19.49
C THR A 180 -0.99 12.75 -20.23
N SER A 181 -0.84 12.30 -21.48
CA SER A 181 -1.94 11.79 -22.30
C SER A 181 -2.57 10.55 -21.66
N VAL A 182 -1.75 9.64 -21.15
CA VAL A 182 -2.23 8.41 -20.52
C VAL A 182 -2.97 8.71 -19.22
N ILE A 183 -2.42 9.59 -18.36
CA ILE A 183 -3.09 10.04 -17.14
C ILE A 183 -4.46 10.66 -17.48
N LEU A 184 -4.52 11.58 -18.45
CA LEU A 184 -5.76 12.23 -18.87
C LEU A 184 -6.77 11.24 -19.44
N ASN A 185 -6.33 10.28 -20.25
CA ASN A 185 -7.20 9.27 -20.86
C ASN A 185 -7.84 8.33 -19.83
N TYR A 186 -7.11 7.96 -18.77
CA TYR A 186 -7.66 7.10 -17.73
C TYR A 186 -8.33 7.86 -16.59
N SER A 187 -8.19 9.19 -16.51
CA SER A 187 -8.93 10.05 -15.57
C SER A 187 -10.38 10.26 -15.99
N ASN A 188 -11.12 9.18 -16.23
CA ASN A 188 -12.50 9.21 -16.74
C ASN A 188 -13.56 8.99 -15.65
N GLY A 189 -13.17 8.83 -14.38
CA GLY A 189 -14.04 8.51 -13.25
C GLY A 189 -14.38 7.03 -13.09
N GLU A 190 -13.93 6.15 -14.00
CA GLU A 190 -14.15 4.71 -13.94
C GLU A 190 -12.90 3.96 -13.47
N ASN A 191 -11.71 4.54 -13.67
CA ASN A 191 -10.45 3.96 -13.21
C ASN A 191 -10.01 4.64 -11.92
N SER A 192 -9.65 3.85 -10.91
CA SER A 192 -9.01 4.34 -9.70
C SER A 192 -7.54 4.70 -9.96
N LEU A 193 -6.88 5.41 -9.04
CA LEU A 193 -5.44 5.66 -9.14
C LEU A 193 -4.66 4.34 -9.19
N ALA A 194 -5.07 3.32 -8.44
CA ALA A 194 -4.47 1.98 -8.50
C ALA A 194 -4.61 1.36 -9.90
N ASP A 195 -5.80 1.39 -10.50
CA ASP A 195 -6.01 0.87 -11.87
C ASP A 195 -5.17 1.63 -12.90
N ILE A 196 -4.93 2.91 -12.65
CA ILE A 196 -4.10 3.76 -13.51
C ILE A 196 -2.62 3.37 -13.35
N PHE A 197 -2.15 3.11 -12.13
CA PHE A 197 -0.79 2.60 -11.91
C PHE A 197 -0.56 1.27 -12.63
N ASP A 198 -1.49 0.32 -12.50
CA ASP A 198 -1.37 -1.00 -13.11
C ASP A 198 -1.32 -0.95 -14.64
N LYS A 199 -1.94 0.07 -15.24
CA LYS A 199 -1.98 0.26 -16.70
C LYS A 199 -0.77 1.02 -17.24
N ILE A 200 0.05 1.59 -16.36
CA ILE A 200 1.11 2.52 -16.72
C ILE A 200 2.45 1.98 -16.23
N GLU A 201 3.34 1.64 -17.16
CA GLU A 201 4.74 1.33 -16.85
C GLU A 201 5.55 2.62 -16.60
N ILE A 202 5.20 3.37 -15.55
CA ILE A 202 5.89 4.61 -15.15
C ILE A 202 6.16 4.53 -13.64
N GLU A 203 7.35 4.98 -13.26
CA GLU A 203 7.75 5.11 -11.86
C GLU A 203 6.72 5.95 -11.07
N PRO A 204 6.27 5.50 -9.88
CA PRO A 204 5.23 6.17 -9.10
C PRO A 204 5.49 7.66 -8.86
N ASP A 205 6.74 8.04 -8.57
CA ASP A 205 7.12 9.43 -8.33
C ASP A 205 6.87 10.30 -9.57
N THR A 206 7.27 9.81 -10.75
CA THR A 206 7.07 10.53 -12.01
C THR A 206 5.58 10.66 -12.35
N PHE A 207 4.80 9.61 -12.06
CA PHE A 207 3.35 9.67 -12.21
C PHE A 207 2.75 10.75 -11.31
N PHE A 208 3.07 10.75 -10.02
CA PHE A 208 2.49 11.70 -9.06
C PHE A 208 2.88 13.14 -9.38
N GLU A 209 4.13 13.40 -9.77
CA GLU A 209 4.56 14.72 -10.20
C GLU A 209 3.70 15.26 -11.36
N GLU A 210 3.47 14.45 -12.39
CA GLU A 210 2.68 14.86 -13.54
C GLU A 210 1.18 14.94 -13.22
N PHE A 211 0.67 13.99 -12.44
CA PHE A 211 -0.71 13.99 -11.96
C PHE A 211 -1.02 15.26 -11.15
N TYR A 212 -0.12 15.66 -10.24
CA TYR A 212 -0.28 16.86 -9.43
C TYR A 212 -0.24 18.14 -10.27
N LYS A 213 0.60 18.22 -11.31
CA LYS A 213 0.57 19.34 -12.26
C LYS A 213 -0.80 19.46 -12.93
N LEU A 214 -1.37 18.33 -13.38
CA LEU A 214 -2.67 18.31 -14.03
C LEU A 214 -3.81 18.66 -13.08
N TYR A 215 -3.77 18.17 -11.84
CA TYR A 215 -4.73 18.54 -10.80
C TYR A 215 -4.66 20.04 -10.48
N LYS A 216 -3.47 20.59 -10.20
CA LYS A 216 -3.28 22.03 -9.92
C LYS A 216 -3.69 22.93 -11.09
N ALA A 217 -3.46 22.48 -12.33
CA ALA A 217 -3.90 23.18 -13.53
C ALA A 217 -5.41 23.03 -13.82
N GLY A 218 -6.15 22.30 -12.99
CA GLY A 218 -7.59 22.07 -13.11
C GLY A 218 -7.97 21.25 -14.34
N TRP A 219 -7.08 20.39 -14.82
CA TRP A 219 -7.40 19.41 -15.87
C TRP A 219 -8.10 18.19 -15.29
N ILE A 220 -7.73 17.80 -14.08
CA ILE A 220 -8.27 16.67 -13.34
C ILE A 220 -8.89 17.20 -12.05
N ARG A 221 -10.04 16.65 -11.68
CA ARG A 221 -10.65 16.79 -10.36
C ARG A 221 -10.82 15.39 -9.77
N ILE A 222 -10.90 15.31 -8.46
CA ILE A 222 -11.17 14.06 -7.76
C ILE A 222 -12.42 14.29 -6.92
N PRO A 223 -13.58 13.72 -7.29
CA PRO A 223 -14.79 13.86 -6.49
C PRO A 223 -14.54 13.38 -5.06
N ASP A 224 -15.10 14.10 -4.08
CA ASP A 224 -15.02 13.78 -2.65
C ASP A 224 -13.62 13.81 -1.99
N TYR A 225 -12.56 14.09 -2.75
CA TYR A 225 -11.21 14.27 -2.24
C TYR A 225 -10.65 15.65 -2.59
N GLU A 226 -9.85 16.20 -1.69
CA GLU A 226 -9.06 17.39 -1.94
C GLU A 226 -7.58 17.08 -1.75
N LEU A 227 -6.73 17.66 -2.60
CA LEU A 227 -5.28 17.53 -2.46
C LEU A 227 -4.72 18.64 -1.57
N PHE A 228 -4.14 18.25 -0.45
CA PHE A 228 -3.46 19.18 0.44
C PHE A 228 -1.96 19.15 0.20
N GLN A 229 -1.39 20.33 -0.04
CA GLN A 229 0.04 20.56 -0.05
C GLN A 229 0.49 21.05 1.33
N VAL A 230 1.51 20.43 1.89
CA VAL A 230 2.03 20.69 3.23
C VAL A 230 3.52 20.95 3.14
N ASN A 231 3.94 22.13 3.59
CA ASN A 231 5.37 22.44 3.70
C ASN A 231 5.94 21.76 4.94
N CYS A 232 7.13 21.16 4.82
CA CYS A 232 7.82 20.61 6.00
C CYS A 232 8.00 21.69 7.07
N PRO A 233 7.48 21.50 8.29
CA PRO A 233 7.53 22.53 9.32
C PRO A 233 8.97 22.86 9.75
N THR A 234 9.90 21.92 9.65
CA THR A 234 11.31 22.08 10.06
C THR A 234 12.15 22.81 9.01
N CYS A 235 12.21 22.32 7.77
CA CYS A 235 13.16 22.83 6.77
C CYS A 235 12.53 23.75 5.72
N LYS A 236 11.20 23.76 5.57
CA LYS A 236 10.44 24.50 4.54
C LYS A 236 10.80 24.16 3.08
N LYS A 237 11.62 23.13 2.83
CA LYS A 237 12.14 22.79 1.49
C LYS A 237 11.29 21.79 0.72
N SER A 238 10.37 21.09 1.39
CA SER A 238 9.61 20.01 0.78
C SER A 238 8.12 20.27 0.82
N ASP A 239 7.50 20.01 -0.35
CA ASP A 239 6.07 19.93 -0.53
C ASP A 239 5.66 18.48 -0.35
N MET A 240 4.97 18.18 0.74
CA MET A 240 4.31 16.90 0.94
C MET A 240 2.86 17.01 0.46
N TYR A 241 2.36 15.93 -0.13
CA TYR A 241 1.02 15.92 -0.72
C TYR A 241 0.20 14.79 -0.12
N LYS A 242 -1.06 15.06 0.19
CA LYS A 242 -2.03 14.01 0.58
C LYS A 242 -3.39 14.34 0.02
N PHE A 243 -4.03 13.38 -0.64
CA PHE A 243 -5.46 13.44 -0.84
C PHE A 243 -6.17 13.25 0.50
N VAL A 244 -7.28 13.94 0.71
CA VAL A 244 -8.05 13.83 1.96
C VAL A 244 -9.53 13.71 1.59
N PRO A 245 -10.24 12.68 2.08
CA PRO A 245 -11.68 12.54 1.86
C PRO A 245 -12.44 13.68 2.55
N ILE A 246 -12.98 14.63 1.77
CA ILE A 246 -13.70 15.81 2.29
C ILE A 246 -14.98 15.40 3.02
N ARG A 247 -15.58 14.26 2.66
CA ARG A 247 -16.72 13.69 3.38
C ARG A 247 -16.41 13.41 4.86
N PHE A 248 -15.19 12.95 5.17
CA PHE A 248 -14.77 12.75 6.56
C PHE A 248 -14.54 14.07 7.27
N LEU A 249 -14.01 15.08 6.59
CA LEU A 249 -13.82 16.40 7.20
C LEU A 249 -15.15 17.05 7.61
N ARG A 250 -16.20 16.83 6.81
CA ARG A 250 -17.57 17.27 7.12
C ARG A 250 -18.19 16.46 8.25
N ALA A 251 -17.98 15.15 8.26
CA ALA A 251 -18.51 14.23 9.26
C ALA A 251 -17.75 14.28 10.59
N SER A 252 -16.51 14.77 10.62
CA SER A 252 -15.68 14.84 11.83
C SER A 252 -16.40 15.62 12.93
N PRO A 253 -16.65 15.00 14.11
CA PRO A 253 -17.23 15.66 15.27
C PRO A 253 -16.38 16.85 15.73
N ASN A 254 -15.06 16.65 15.88
CA ASN A 254 -14.11 17.69 16.28
C ASN A 254 -13.85 18.76 15.21
N GLY A 255 -14.27 18.52 13.96
CA GLY A 255 -14.16 19.48 12.88
C GLY A 255 -12.77 19.64 12.29
N TYR A 256 -11.91 18.64 12.48
CA TYR A 256 -10.63 18.53 11.80
C TYR A 256 -10.32 17.06 11.47
N LEU A 257 -9.39 16.86 10.55
CA LEU A 257 -8.75 15.58 10.29
C LEU A 257 -7.27 15.68 10.64
N ARG A 258 -6.69 14.60 11.16
CA ARG A 258 -5.28 14.51 11.52
C ARG A 258 -4.63 13.33 10.81
N PHE A 259 -3.42 13.51 10.30
CA PHE A 259 -2.64 12.43 9.66
C PHE A 259 -1.14 12.72 9.68
N GLN A 260 -0.34 11.67 9.60
CA GLN A 260 1.11 11.75 9.48
C GLN A 260 1.55 11.81 8.01
N LEU A 261 2.59 12.60 7.72
CA LEU A 261 3.30 12.65 6.45
C LEU A 261 4.81 12.55 6.65
N GLU A 262 5.44 11.82 5.75
CA GLU A 262 6.90 11.73 5.58
C GLU A 262 7.31 12.46 4.31
N SER A 263 8.41 13.21 4.38
CA SER A 263 8.89 14.01 3.25
C SER A 263 9.79 13.17 2.33
N SER A 264 9.48 13.13 1.03
CA SER A 264 10.31 12.42 0.04
C SER A 264 11.70 13.03 -0.19
N VAL A 265 11.88 14.30 0.18
CA VAL A 265 13.09 15.11 -0.07
C VAL A 265 13.90 15.46 1.18
N CYS A 266 13.42 15.09 2.38
CA CYS A 266 14.16 15.30 3.63
C CYS A 266 13.68 14.32 4.70
N ASN A 267 14.54 14.01 5.67
CA ASN A 267 14.27 12.97 6.69
C ASN A 267 13.36 13.46 7.84
N HIS A 268 12.49 14.43 7.58
CA HIS A 268 11.57 14.96 8.57
C HIS A 268 10.18 14.38 8.36
N THR A 269 9.53 14.09 9.48
CA THR A 269 8.14 13.65 9.54
C THR A 269 7.34 14.70 10.30
N CYS A 270 6.08 14.87 9.91
CA CYS A 270 5.16 15.77 10.60
C CYS A 270 3.78 15.13 10.70
N TYR A 271 3.05 15.49 11.75
CA TYR A 271 1.59 15.35 11.68
C TYR A 271 1.00 16.63 11.10
N VAL A 272 -0.16 16.47 10.47
CA VAL A 272 -0.88 17.51 9.76
C VAL A 272 -2.32 17.51 10.26
N ILE A 273 -2.83 18.69 10.56
CA ILE A 273 -4.22 18.94 10.91
C ILE A 273 -4.86 19.76 9.78
N VAL A 274 -6.00 19.30 9.29
CA VAL A 274 -6.84 20.00 8.31
C VAL A 274 -8.18 20.30 8.95
N ASP A 275 -8.54 21.57 9.09
CA ASP A 275 -9.82 21.98 9.68
C ASP A 275 -10.96 22.03 8.64
N LYS A 276 -12.22 22.17 9.09
CA LYS A 276 -13.41 22.31 8.22
C LYS A 276 -13.35 23.47 7.21
N LYS A 277 -12.49 24.46 7.44
CA LYS A 277 -12.22 25.58 6.51
C LYS A 277 -11.05 25.25 5.57
N GLN A 278 -10.59 24.00 5.55
CA GLN A 278 -9.47 23.49 4.78
C GLN A 278 -8.14 24.18 5.10
N LYS A 279 -8.02 24.77 6.29
CA LYS A 279 -6.74 25.31 6.75
C LYS A 279 -5.85 24.19 7.23
N VAL A 280 -4.62 24.21 6.75
CA VAL A 280 -3.58 23.23 7.08
C VAL A 280 -2.70 23.79 8.19
N LYS A 281 -2.48 22.98 9.23
CA LYS A 281 -1.43 23.19 10.23
C LYS A 281 -0.55 21.95 10.26
N SER A 282 0.77 22.12 10.38
CA SER A 282 1.71 21.00 10.51
C SER A 282 2.66 21.23 11.69
N LYS A 283 2.99 20.16 12.41
CA LYS A 283 3.97 20.15 13.51
C LYS A 283 4.98 19.03 13.24
N ALA A 284 6.27 19.36 13.36
CA ALA A 284 7.33 18.37 13.24
C ALA A 284 7.22 17.35 14.38
N ILE A 285 7.46 16.09 14.08
CA ILE A 285 7.55 15.03 15.09
C ILE A 285 8.88 14.30 15.00
N PRO A 286 9.46 13.86 16.13
CA PRO A 286 10.68 13.06 16.12
C PRO A 286 10.42 11.70 15.48
N LEU A 287 11.13 11.37 14.40
CA LEU A 287 10.93 10.10 13.69
C LEU A 287 11.50 8.92 14.52
N LEU A 288 10.67 7.94 14.85
CA LEU A 288 11.12 6.68 15.45
C LEU A 288 11.57 5.67 14.40
N LEU A 289 10.69 5.38 13.43
CA LEU A 289 10.91 4.42 12.36
C LEU A 289 10.31 4.97 11.06
N PRO A 290 10.92 4.72 9.89
CA PRO A 290 10.37 5.14 8.60
C PRO A 290 9.05 4.43 8.32
N MET A 291 8.12 5.11 7.64
CA MET A 291 6.82 4.51 7.33
C MET A 291 6.94 3.44 6.25
N MET A 292 6.15 2.37 6.37
CA MET A 292 6.01 1.32 5.37
C MET A 292 4.59 1.33 4.78
N GLY A 293 4.47 1.05 3.49
CA GLY A 293 3.19 0.93 2.80
C GLY A 293 2.49 -0.41 3.03
N GLU A 294 3.25 -1.41 3.49
CA GLU A 294 2.82 -2.81 3.55
C GLU A 294 3.11 -3.41 4.93
N ILE A 295 2.27 -4.36 5.33
CA ILE A 295 2.46 -5.16 6.54
C ILE A 295 2.16 -6.63 6.25
N ASP A 296 3.02 -7.50 6.77
CA ASP A 296 2.78 -8.94 6.81
C ASP A 296 1.85 -9.23 7.99
N LEU A 297 0.66 -9.78 7.72
CA LEU A 297 -0.33 -10.04 8.75
C LEU A 297 0.07 -11.17 9.72
N GLU A 298 1.14 -11.90 9.42
CA GLU A 298 1.76 -12.86 10.32
C GLU A 298 2.77 -12.21 11.29
N ASP A 299 3.27 -10.98 10.99
CA ASP A 299 4.23 -10.22 11.82
C ASP A 299 3.66 -8.86 12.22
N LEU A 300 2.83 -8.87 13.27
CA LEU A 300 2.23 -7.67 13.87
C LEU A 300 3.07 -7.13 15.05
N SER A 301 4.40 -7.23 15.01
CA SER A 301 5.25 -6.66 16.07
C SER A 301 5.08 -5.13 16.20
N ILE A 302 5.31 -4.57 17.40
CA ILE A 302 5.17 -3.12 17.67
C ILE A 302 5.92 -2.28 16.63
N GLY A 303 7.17 -2.64 16.33
CA GLY A 303 7.97 -1.94 15.33
C GLY A 303 7.31 -1.93 13.95
N LYS A 304 6.75 -3.08 13.52
CA LYS A 304 6.02 -3.18 12.25
C LYS A 304 4.75 -2.38 12.23
N LEU A 305 4.01 -2.34 13.34
CA LEU A 305 2.80 -1.52 13.46
C LEU A 305 3.12 -0.02 13.45
N ILE A 306 4.20 0.42 14.12
CA ILE A 306 4.67 1.80 14.05
C ILE A 306 5.08 2.17 12.63
N GLN A 307 5.82 1.28 11.93
CA GLN A 307 6.18 1.50 10.53
C GLN A 307 4.93 1.59 9.64
N PHE A 308 3.99 0.66 9.81
CA PHE A 308 2.80 0.60 9.00
C PHE A 308 1.87 1.80 9.26
N PHE A 309 1.38 2.01 10.47
CA PHE A 309 0.45 3.10 10.81
C PHE A 309 1.11 4.49 10.82
N GLY A 310 2.43 4.54 10.99
CA GLY A 310 3.10 5.75 11.45
C GLY A 310 2.92 5.92 12.97
N GLN A 311 3.91 6.52 13.61
CA GLN A 311 3.94 6.74 15.05
C GLN A 311 2.73 7.54 15.57
N ASP A 312 2.25 8.56 14.85
CA ASP A 312 1.15 9.41 15.29
C ASP A 312 -0.13 8.59 15.49
N LEU A 313 -0.50 7.81 14.47
CA LEU A 313 -1.69 6.98 14.53
C LEU A 313 -1.54 5.82 15.50
N PHE A 314 -0.37 5.18 15.52
CA PHE A 314 -0.09 4.10 16.46
C PHE A 314 -0.18 4.59 17.92
N PHE A 315 0.35 5.77 18.24
CA PHE A 315 0.25 6.37 19.57
C PHE A 315 -1.19 6.72 19.93
N ASN A 316 -1.97 7.27 19.00
CA ASN A 316 -3.40 7.50 19.23
C ASN A 316 -4.14 6.20 19.60
N ILE A 317 -3.91 5.11 18.84
CA ILE A 317 -4.53 3.80 19.10
C ILE A 317 -4.10 3.29 20.47
N PHE A 318 -2.79 3.29 20.73
CA PHE A 318 -2.22 2.83 21.99
C PHE A 318 -2.79 3.61 23.18
N HIS A 319 -2.79 4.94 23.11
CA HIS A 319 -3.28 5.84 24.14
C HIS A 319 -4.76 5.59 24.44
N ALA A 320 -5.61 5.59 23.41
CA ALA A 320 -7.04 5.36 23.59
C ALA A 320 -7.32 4.03 24.27
N ILE A 321 -6.69 2.96 23.80
CA ILE A 321 -6.82 1.63 24.37
C ILE A 321 -6.32 1.59 25.82
N PHE A 322 -5.16 2.16 26.07
CA PHE A 322 -4.53 2.17 27.39
C PHE A 322 -5.44 2.86 28.43
N PHE A 323 -6.06 3.97 28.05
CA PHE A 323 -7.01 4.70 28.89
C PHE A 323 -8.46 4.21 28.76
N LYS A 324 -8.69 2.99 28.22
CA LYS A 324 -10.00 2.34 28.08
C LYS A 324 -11.04 3.19 27.33
N MET A 325 -10.56 3.96 26.36
CA MET A 325 -11.39 4.76 25.47
C MET A 325 -11.85 3.90 24.30
N SER A 326 -13.03 4.23 23.78
CA SER A 326 -13.57 3.50 22.63
C SER A 326 -12.86 3.90 21.33
N VAL A 327 -12.42 2.91 20.56
CA VAL A 327 -11.78 3.04 19.26
C VAL A 327 -12.71 2.48 18.18
N LEU A 328 -12.87 3.24 17.11
CA LEU A 328 -13.67 2.89 15.95
C LEU A 328 -12.79 2.89 14.70
N PHE A 329 -12.58 1.71 14.13
CA PHE A 329 -11.90 1.55 12.85
C PHE A 329 -12.89 1.59 11.70
N LEU A 330 -12.58 2.39 10.67
CA LEU A 330 -13.30 2.42 9.41
C LEU A 330 -12.50 1.64 8.37
N GLU A 331 -13.08 0.56 7.86
CA GLU A 331 -12.45 -0.32 6.88
C GLU A 331 -13.48 -1.16 6.11
N GLU A 332 -13.05 -1.73 4.97
CA GLU A 332 -13.86 -2.59 4.11
C GLU A 332 -13.20 -3.94 3.78
N GLN A 333 -11.94 -4.20 4.20
CA GLN A 333 -11.13 -5.32 3.69
C GLN A 333 -10.75 -6.39 4.74
N GLY A 334 -11.32 -6.34 5.94
CA GLY A 334 -11.13 -7.37 6.98
C GLY A 334 -9.78 -7.31 7.72
N PHE A 335 -8.89 -6.37 7.41
CA PHE A 335 -7.62 -6.17 8.13
C PHE A 335 -7.87 -5.85 9.62
N THR A 336 -8.97 -5.17 9.93
CA THR A 336 -9.37 -4.82 11.29
C THR A 336 -9.52 -6.06 12.18
N GLU A 337 -9.93 -7.22 11.66
CA GLU A 337 -10.05 -8.44 12.48
C GLU A 337 -8.69 -8.91 13.00
N LYS A 338 -7.66 -8.87 12.13
CA LYS A 338 -6.28 -9.21 12.48
C LYS A 338 -5.67 -8.19 13.45
N LEU A 339 -5.94 -6.91 13.22
CA LEU A 339 -5.53 -5.86 14.16
C LEU A 339 -6.19 -6.05 15.53
N ILE A 340 -7.49 -6.34 15.57
CA ILE A 340 -8.22 -6.63 16.81
C ILE A 340 -7.65 -7.88 17.50
N GLU A 341 -7.29 -8.92 16.75
CA GLU A 341 -6.64 -10.11 17.29
C GLU A 341 -5.28 -9.79 17.95
N PHE A 342 -4.44 -9.00 17.28
CA PHE A 342 -3.20 -8.49 17.88
C PHE A 342 -3.47 -7.67 19.13
N LEU A 343 -4.40 -6.71 19.04
CA LEU A 343 -4.77 -5.86 20.16
C LEU A 343 -5.26 -6.71 21.33
N ARG A 344 -6.08 -7.75 21.12
CA ARG A 344 -6.53 -8.70 22.16
C ARG A 344 -5.38 -9.36 22.91
N ASN A 345 -4.38 -9.82 22.16
CA ASN A 345 -3.20 -10.45 22.75
C ASN A 345 -2.37 -9.43 23.53
N PHE A 346 -2.31 -8.20 23.01
CA PHE A 346 -1.58 -7.14 23.67
C PHE A 346 -2.34 -6.64 24.90
N PHE A 347 -3.62 -6.27 24.82
CA PHE A 347 -4.46 -5.70 25.87
C PHE A 347 -5.63 -6.64 26.24
N PRO A 348 -5.40 -7.72 27.02
CA PRO A 348 -6.40 -8.75 27.27
C PRO A 348 -7.57 -8.31 28.14
N HIS A 349 -7.46 -7.16 28.83
CA HIS A 349 -8.48 -6.63 29.73
C HIS A 349 -9.50 -5.70 29.06
N ILE A 350 -9.33 -5.42 27.76
CA ILE A 350 -10.24 -4.59 26.97
C ILE A 350 -11.52 -5.34 26.66
N SER A 351 -12.66 -4.66 26.81
CA SER A 351 -13.95 -5.16 26.35
C SER A 351 -14.07 -4.88 24.85
N TYR A 352 -13.46 -5.73 24.01
CA TYR A 352 -13.36 -5.46 22.57
C TYR A 352 -14.69 -5.15 21.88
N GLN A 353 -15.79 -5.79 22.28
CA GLN A 353 -17.09 -5.50 21.68
C GLN A 353 -17.63 -4.10 22.03
N ALA A 354 -17.29 -3.56 23.19
CA ALA A 354 -17.71 -2.22 23.61
C ALA A 354 -16.68 -1.16 23.18
N GLU A 355 -15.40 -1.46 23.34
CA GLU A 355 -14.28 -0.52 23.27
C GLU A 355 -13.55 -0.52 21.93
N VAL A 356 -13.62 -1.57 21.10
CA VAL A 356 -12.91 -1.60 19.79
C VAL A 356 -13.82 -2.15 18.70
N GLN A 357 -14.35 -1.25 17.87
CA GLN A 357 -15.37 -1.58 16.88
C GLN A 357 -14.87 -1.35 15.44
N SER A 358 -15.47 -2.05 14.49
CA SER A 358 -15.27 -1.83 13.05
C SER A 358 -16.61 -1.55 12.39
N ILE A 359 -16.70 -0.48 11.59
CA ILE A 359 -17.89 -0.18 10.79
C ILE A 359 -17.48 0.32 9.40
N SER A 360 -18.42 0.25 8.45
CA SER A 360 -18.21 0.86 7.14
C SER A 360 -18.21 2.39 7.21
N ARG A 361 -17.53 3.00 6.26
CA ARG A 361 -17.41 4.45 6.16
C ARG A 361 -18.74 5.14 5.90
N GLU A 362 -19.60 4.52 5.10
CA GLU A 362 -20.95 5.01 4.79
C GLU A 362 -21.83 5.02 6.03
N HIS A 363 -21.68 4.02 6.90
CA HIS A 363 -22.34 3.98 8.20
C HIS A 363 -21.84 5.14 9.07
N PHE A 364 -20.52 5.28 9.22
CA PHE A 364 -19.93 6.39 9.97
C PHE A 364 -20.42 7.75 9.49
N ILE A 365 -20.40 8.02 8.18
CA ILE A 365 -20.82 9.32 7.63
C ILE A 365 -22.26 9.66 8.02
N LYS A 366 -23.17 8.67 8.03
CA LYS A 366 -24.58 8.86 8.41
C LYS A 366 -24.76 9.08 9.91
N MET A 367 -23.92 8.47 10.74
CA MET A 367 -24.11 8.38 12.20
C MET A 367 -22.97 9.03 13.01
N SER A 368 -22.11 9.82 12.36
CA SER A 368 -20.88 10.39 12.92
C SER A 368 -21.03 11.05 14.29
N LYS A 369 -22.16 11.74 14.54
CA LYS A 369 -22.45 12.36 15.84
C LYS A 369 -22.52 11.38 17.01
N GLN A 370 -22.86 10.11 16.78
CA GLN A 370 -22.92 9.08 17.82
C GLN A 370 -21.54 8.59 18.24
N PHE A 371 -20.52 8.90 17.44
CA PHE A 371 -19.13 8.50 17.67
C PHE A 371 -18.25 9.69 18.10
N SER A 372 -18.84 10.75 18.68
CA SER A 372 -18.10 11.90 19.19
C SER A 372 -17.10 11.53 20.29
N ASP A 373 -17.42 10.49 21.05
CA ASP A 373 -16.65 10.07 22.22
C ASP A 373 -15.68 8.93 21.86
N PHE A 374 -15.58 8.59 20.56
CA PHE A 374 -14.70 7.54 20.04
C PHE A 374 -13.46 8.14 19.38
N LEU A 375 -12.31 7.48 19.54
CA LEU A 375 -11.19 7.65 18.61
C LEU A 375 -11.61 7.01 17.27
N VAL A 376 -11.81 7.82 16.24
CA VAL A 376 -12.26 7.33 14.93
C VAL A 376 -11.11 7.38 13.93
N ILE A 377 -10.79 6.25 13.34
CA ILE A 377 -9.64 6.07 12.45
C ILE A 377 -10.10 5.47 11.12
N ASP A 378 -9.70 6.07 10.01
CA ASP A 378 -9.77 5.45 8.70
C ASP A 378 -8.46 4.74 8.37
N LEU A 379 -8.49 3.40 8.31
CA LEU A 379 -7.29 2.58 8.15
C LEU A 379 -6.70 2.70 6.74
N ASN A 380 -7.54 2.72 5.70
CA ASN A 380 -7.06 2.82 4.32
C ASN A 380 -6.38 4.16 4.05
N SER A 381 -6.96 5.30 4.48
CA SER A 381 -6.32 6.62 4.30
C SER A 381 -5.28 6.95 5.36
N ASN A 382 -5.23 6.19 6.46
CA ASN A 382 -4.40 6.45 7.64
C ASN A 382 -4.64 7.85 8.21
N ILE A 383 -5.91 8.14 8.50
CA ILE A 383 -6.40 9.43 8.98
C ILE A 383 -7.14 9.23 10.31
N VAL A 384 -6.80 10.03 11.31
CA VAL A 384 -7.62 10.23 12.51
C VAL A 384 -8.73 11.23 12.16
N ILE A 385 -9.98 10.77 12.25
CA ILE A 385 -11.18 11.56 11.94
C ILE A 385 -11.73 12.25 13.19
N ASN A 386 -11.61 11.60 14.33
CA ASN A 386 -12.03 12.11 15.62
C ASN A 386 -11.06 11.65 16.71
N GLU A 387 -10.77 12.54 17.65
CA GLU A 387 -9.88 12.29 18.79
C GLU A 387 -10.59 12.84 20.04
N PRO A 388 -11.20 11.99 20.88
CA PRO A 388 -12.11 12.45 21.93
C PRO A 388 -11.38 13.05 23.14
N TYR A 389 -10.04 13.04 23.12
CA TYR A 389 -9.17 13.59 24.15
C TYR A 389 -8.38 14.78 23.61
N GLU A 390 -7.96 15.66 24.52
CA GLU A 390 -6.94 16.64 24.18
C GLU A 390 -5.64 15.89 23.99
N SER A 391 -5.10 15.88 22.77
CA SER A 391 -3.84 15.20 22.49
C SER A 391 -2.74 15.87 23.32
N GLU A 392 -2.31 15.22 24.39
CA GLU A 392 -1.05 15.54 25.03
C GLU A 392 0.05 15.47 23.95
N ASP A 393 1.13 16.22 24.12
CA ASP A 393 2.32 15.90 23.33
C ASP A 393 2.64 14.44 23.70
N PHE A 394 2.56 13.52 22.73
CA PHE A 394 2.78 12.05 22.88
C PHE A 394 4.23 11.72 23.31
N ASP A 395 4.83 12.56 24.15
CA ASP A 395 6.15 12.46 24.71
C ASP A 395 6.27 11.21 25.59
N PHE A 396 5.19 10.83 26.29
CA PHE A 396 5.12 9.57 27.02
C PHE A 396 5.34 8.37 26.09
N GLU A 397 4.47 8.20 25.09
CA GLU A 397 4.53 7.10 24.13
C GLU A 397 5.85 7.14 23.36
N LEU A 398 6.28 8.33 22.93
CA LEU A 398 7.53 8.52 22.23
C LEU A 398 8.73 8.00 23.03
N ARG A 399 8.82 8.38 24.32
CA ARG A 399 9.93 7.94 25.19
C ARG A 399 9.86 6.45 25.47
N LEU A 400 8.67 5.93 25.78
CA LEU A 400 8.44 4.52 26.03
C LEU A 400 8.84 3.65 24.83
N PHE A 401 8.29 3.94 23.64
CA PHE A 401 8.59 3.16 22.45
C PHE A 401 10.02 3.37 21.96
N LYS A 402 10.65 4.52 22.20
CA LYS A 402 12.08 4.70 21.94
C LYS A 402 12.95 3.81 22.84
N ALA A 403 12.56 3.57 24.09
CA ALA A 403 13.27 2.64 24.96
C ALA A 403 13.11 1.20 24.47
N ILE A 404 11.86 0.78 24.18
CA ILE A 404 11.54 -0.57 23.71
C ILE A 404 12.23 -0.89 22.38
N LEU A 405 12.22 0.05 21.43
CA LEU A 405 12.81 -0.17 20.09
C LEU A 405 14.35 -0.20 20.09
N LYS A 406 15.02 0.19 21.17
CA LYS A 406 16.47 0.02 21.33
C LYS A 406 16.87 -1.39 21.72
N GLU A 407 15.94 -2.18 22.26
CA GLU A 407 16.20 -3.56 22.62
C GLU A 407 16.30 -4.44 21.36
N PRO A 408 17.15 -5.48 21.36
CA PRO A 408 17.14 -6.51 20.32
C PRO A 408 15.72 -7.08 20.15
N LYS A 409 15.31 -7.37 18.91
CA LYS A 409 13.92 -7.77 18.60
C LYS A 409 13.43 -8.97 19.41
N ASP A 410 14.30 -9.95 19.63
CA ASP A 410 14.04 -11.14 20.44
C ASP A 410 13.91 -10.83 21.94
N MET A 411 14.56 -9.75 22.37
CA MET A 411 14.61 -9.27 23.76
C MET A 411 13.59 -8.18 24.08
N GLN A 412 12.82 -7.66 23.12
CA GLN A 412 11.83 -6.59 23.38
C GLN A 412 10.86 -7.00 24.48
N ILE A 413 10.92 -6.33 25.62
CA ILE A 413 10.24 -6.76 26.86
C ILE A 413 8.74 -6.53 26.79
N LEU A 414 8.32 -5.45 26.10
CA LEU A 414 6.92 -5.11 25.97
C LEU A 414 6.26 -5.90 24.83
N LYS A 415 5.90 -7.16 25.09
CA LYS A 415 5.16 -8.02 24.14
C LYS A 415 3.65 -8.03 24.43
N THR A 416 3.27 -7.68 25.66
CA THR A 416 1.89 -7.70 26.17
C THR A 416 1.65 -6.58 27.20
N HIS A 417 0.40 -6.23 27.42
CA HIS A 417 -0.06 -5.31 28.46
C HIS A 417 0.17 -5.87 29.86
N ALA A 418 0.06 -7.18 30.05
CA ALA A 418 0.37 -7.80 31.34
C ALA A 418 1.83 -7.52 31.74
N GLN A 419 2.77 -7.54 30.78
CA GLN A 419 4.15 -7.14 31.01
C GLN A 419 4.27 -5.64 31.29
N PHE A 420 3.46 -4.79 30.64
CA PHE A 420 3.41 -3.37 30.93
C PHE A 420 2.98 -3.08 32.39
N GLU A 421 1.87 -3.66 32.82
CA GLU A 421 1.35 -3.52 34.19
C GLU A 421 2.35 -4.07 35.21
N HIS A 422 2.97 -5.20 34.89
CA HIS A 422 4.03 -5.78 35.70
C HIS A 422 5.21 -4.81 35.86
N LEU A 423 5.66 -4.17 34.77
CA LEU A 423 6.73 -3.18 34.81
C LEU A 423 6.33 -1.94 35.61
N ILE A 424 5.07 -1.50 35.57
CA ILE A 424 4.58 -0.40 36.42
C ILE A 424 4.65 -0.78 37.91
N LEU A 425 4.20 -1.98 38.27
CA LEU A 425 4.23 -2.48 39.65
C LEU A 425 5.66 -2.67 40.16
N ILE A 426 6.54 -3.20 39.31
CA ILE A 426 7.98 -3.29 39.61
C ILE A 426 8.56 -1.89 39.82
N THR A 427 8.21 -0.94 38.95
CA THR A 427 8.71 0.44 39.04
C THR A 427 8.29 1.08 40.36
N ASP A 428 7.02 0.95 40.77
CA ASP A 428 6.54 1.43 42.08
C ASP A 428 7.34 0.82 43.23
N THR A 429 7.51 -0.50 43.20
CA THR A 429 8.25 -1.23 44.24
C THR A 429 9.70 -0.77 44.31
N ILE A 430 10.36 -0.62 43.15
CA ILE A 430 11.72 -0.10 43.06
C ILE A 430 11.80 1.29 43.66
N LEU A 431 10.88 2.20 43.31
CA LEU A 431 10.89 3.57 43.81
C LEU A 431 10.83 3.62 45.34
N ASN A 432 9.98 2.80 45.95
CA ASN A 432 9.87 2.68 47.40
C ASN A 432 11.14 2.11 48.04
N GLU A 433 11.72 1.05 47.46
CA GLU A 433 12.91 0.40 48.02
C GLU A 433 14.18 1.25 47.85
N ILE A 434 14.34 1.92 46.70
CA ILE A 434 15.54 2.71 46.44
C ILE A 434 15.50 4.10 47.09
N GLU A 435 14.39 4.51 47.72
CA GLU A 435 14.23 5.85 48.31
C GLU A 435 15.40 6.20 49.24
N MET A 436 15.79 5.25 50.09
CA MET A 436 16.84 5.39 51.11
C MET A 436 18.28 5.39 50.55
N TYR A 437 18.47 5.00 49.30
CA TYR A 437 19.79 4.92 48.68
C TYR A 437 20.19 6.27 48.12
N LYS A 438 21.48 6.62 48.16
CA LYS A 438 21.98 7.77 47.40
C LYS A 438 22.23 7.40 45.94
N GLU A 439 22.75 6.20 45.72
CA GLU A 439 23.07 5.58 44.45
C GLU A 439 23.02 4.05 44.63
N ILE A 440 22.58 3.31 43.62
CA ILE A 440 22.53 1.84 43.58
C ILE A 440 22.93 1.37 42.18
N LYS A 441 23.79 0.35 42.08
CA LYS A 441 24.15 -0.23 40.78
C LYS A 441 23.05 -1.15 40.25
N GLU A 442 22.97 -1.32 38.93
CA GLU A 442 21.98 -2.21 38.30
C GLU A 442 22.02 -3.65 38.86
N ASP A 443 23.22 -4.21 39.09
CA ASP A 443 23.34 -5.55 39.69
C ASP A 443 22.88 -5.61 41.16
N GLU A 444 23.14 -4.55 41.92
CA GLU A 444 22.72 -4.44 43.31
C GLU A 444 21.20 -4.30 43.40
N LEU A 445 20.59 -3.59 42.44
CA LEU A 445 19.14 -3.47 42.32
C LEU A 445 18.49 -4.82 42.00
N ILE A 446 19.04 -5.59 41.06
CA ILE A 446 18.53 -6.93 40.73
C ILE A 446 18.57 -7.84 41.96
N GLU A 447 19.69 -7.87 42.69
CA GLU A 447 19.82 -8.66 43.92
C GLU A 447 18.90 -8.16 45.05
N LEU A 448 18.66 -6.85 45.14
CA LEU A 448 17.71 -6.27 46.10
C LEU A 448 16.28 -6.74 45.78
N MET A 449 15.86 -6.68 44.52
CA MET A 449 14.52 -7.07 44.08
C MET A 449 14.30 -8.57 44.22
N LYS A 450 15.34 -9.37 43.95
CA LYS A 450 15.31 -10.82 44.17
C LYS A 450 15.06 -11.19 45.64
N LYS A 451 15.58 -10.42 46.61
CA LYS A 451 15.29 -10.61 48.05
C LYS A 451 13.83 -10.33 48.39
N GLN A 452 13.17 -9.47 47.62
CA GLN A 452 11.73 -9.20 47.72
C GLN A 452 10.88 -10.21 46.92
N ASN A 453 11.48 -11.29 46.41
CA ASN A 453 10.86 -12.26 45.51
C ASN A 453 10.36 -11.65 44.18
N ILE A 454 10.99 -10.56 43.72
CA ILE A 454 10.72 -9.93 42.43
C ILE A 454 11.88 -10.24 41.50
N SER A 455 11.60 -10.95 40.40
CA SER A 455 12.59 -11.19 39.36
C SER A 455 12.62 -9.99 38.42
N ILE A 456 13.80 -9.45 38.15
CA ILE A 456 14.01 -8.37 37.19
C ILE A 456 15.16 -8.75 36.26
N GLU A 457 14.93 -8.65 34.97
CA GLU A 457 15.95 -8.80 33.95
C GLU A 457 16.68 -7.46 33.73
N ARG A 458 17.97 -7.51 33.41
CA ARG A 458 18.76 -6.30 33.19
C ARG A 458 18.21 -5.43 32.05
N SER A 459 17.66 -6.07 31.02
CA SER A 459 16.97 -5.42 29.90
C SER A 459 15.79 -4.55 30.35
N GLU A 460 15.16 -4.85 31.50
CA GLU A 460 13.97 -4.12 31.99
C GLU A 460 14.34 -2.79 32.64
N ILE A 461 15.58 -2.65 33.12
CA ILE A 461 16.01 -1.48 33.87
C ILE A 461 15.91 -0.17 33.06
N PRO A 462 16.33 -0.09 31.78
CA PRO A 462 16.07 1.07 30.94
C PRO A 462 14.59 1.48 30.87
N ILE A 463 13.68 0.52 30.70
CA ILE A 463 12.24 0.79 30.63
C ILE A 463 11.74 1.27 32.00
N ILE A 464 12.12 0.61 33.09
CA ILE A 464 11.78 1.00 34.47
C ILE A 464 12.23 2.44 34.75
N LYS A 465 13.45 2.82 34.33
CA LYS A 465 13.97 4.20 34.47
C LYS A 465 13.08 5.22 33.74
N GLU A 466 12.62 4.88 32.54
CA GLU A 466 11.70 5.74 31.79
C GLU A 466 10.30 5.78 32.44
N LEU A 467 9.76 4.64 32.90
CA LEU A 467 8.48 4.58 33.59
C LEU A 467 8.49 5.36 34.91
N ALA A 468 9.57 5.28 35.68
CA ALA A 468 9.74 6.05 36.93
C ALA A 468 9.64 7.55 36.69
N ASP A 469 10.32 8.04 35.64
CA ASP A 469 10.30 9.46 35.27
C ASP A 469 8.92 9.87 34.73
N ILE A 470 8.31 9.05 33.87
CA ILE A 470 7.06 9.44 33.20
C ILE A 470 5.82 9.26 34.10
N TYR A 471 5.66 8.12 34.78
CA TYR A 471 4.48 7.86 35.61
C TYR A 471 4.54 8.50 36.99
N TYR A 472 5.73 8.54 37.60
CA TYR A 472 5.90 8.99 38.97
C TYR A 472 6.58 10.35 39.08
N GLY A 473 7.07 10.91 37.97
CA GLY A 473 7.82 12.17 37.97
C GLY A 473 9.18 12.06 38.67
N VAL A 474 9.76 10.86 38.77
CA VAL A 474 11.01 10.61 39.50
C VAL A 474 12.14 10.21 38.54
N ASP A 475 13.09 11.11 38.32
CA ASP A 475 14.30 10.80 37.53
C ASP A 475 15.29 9.94 38.33
N VAL A 476 15.18 8.62 38.17
CA VAL A 476 16.05 7.64 38.82
C VAL A 476 17.34 7.36 38.05
N ARG A 477 17.61 8.02 36.91
CA ARG A 477 18.79 7.69 36.06
C ARG A 477 20.12 7.97 36.73
N LYS A 478 20.18 8.99 37.60
CA LYS A 478 21.35 9.30 38.43
C LYS A 478 21.46 8.39 39.66
N LYS A 479 20.35 7.79 40.08
CA LYS A 479 20.26 6.94 41.26
C LYS A 479 20.60 5.49 40.94
N ILE A 480 20.13 4.99 39.79
CA ILE A 480 20.38 3.62 39.31
C ILE A 480 21.49 3.67 38.24
N THR A 481 22.72 3.35 38.63
CA THR A 481 23.91 3.47 37.76
C THR A 481 24.34 2.14 37.14
N LYS A 482 24.84 2.18 35.90
CA LYS A 482 25.32 0.97 35.20
C LYS A 482 26.53 0.37 35.94
N THR A 483 26.60 -0.95 36.01
CA THR A 483 27.82 -1.64 36.44
C THR A 483 28.93 -1.45 35.40
N LEU A 484 30.16 -1.14 35.84
CA LEU A 484 31.34 -0.85 34.99
C LEU A 484 31.60 -1.86 33.86
N VAL A 485 31.22 -3.12 34.02
CA VAL A 485 31.36 -4.17 32.99
C VAL A 485 30.47 -3.91 31.76
N GLY A 486 29.30 -3.28 31.94
CA GLY A 486 28.39 -2.93 30.84
C GLY A 486 28.83 -1.74 29.99
N GLN A 487 29.77 -0.91 30.47
CA GLN A 487 30.30 0.20 29.67
C GLN A 487 31.22 -0.28 28.53
N VAL A 488 31.83 -1.45 28.68
CA VAL A 488 32.77 -2.01 27.69
C VAL A 488 32.02 -2.70 26.54
N SER A 489 30.89 -3.36 26.82
CA SER A 489 30.04 -4.00 25.80
C SER A 489 29.36 -2.97 24.90
N ASP A 490 28.79 -1.91 25.48
CA ASP A 490 28.13 -0.83 24.72
C ASP A 490 29.12 -0.08 23.81
N TRP A 491 30.40 0.00 24.21
CA TRP A 491 31.45 0.64 23.41
C TRP A 491 31.87 -0.23 22.21
N LEU A 492 31.75 -1.55 22.31
CA LEU A 492 32.06 -2.49 21.22
C LEU A 492 30.91 -2.64 20.23
N GLU A 493 29.65 -2.45 20.64
CA GLU A 493 28.48 -2.48 19.74
C GLU A 493 28.26 -1.16 18.97
N GLY A 494 28.95 -0.09 19.36
CA GLY A 494 28.92 1.22 18.69
C GLY A 494 30.05 1.45 17.67
N ILE A 495 30.94 0.46 17.47
CA ILE A 495 31.99 0.41 16.42
C ILE A 495 31.49 -0.52 15.31
#